data_AF-A0A1Z5L0G5-F1
#
_entry.id   AF-A0A1Z5L0G5-F1
#
_cell.length_a   1.000
_cell.length_b   1.000
_cell.length_c   1.000
_cell.angle_alpha   90.00
_cell.angle_beta   90.00
_cell.angle_gamma   90.00
#
_symmetry.space_group_name_H-M   'P 1'
#
loop_
_entity.id
_entity.type
_entity.pdbx_description
1 polymer ?
#
loop_
_entity_poly.entity_id
_entity_poly.type
_entity_poly.pdbx_seq_one_letter_code
_entity_poly.pdbx_strand_id
1 'polypeptide(L)'
;MYLALMVRRVIEAQSNKELIDDRDYYGNKRLELARKTPVDEARDILATTILAHVPVEHYYFRVKAMYLALMVRRVIEAQSNKELIDDRDYYGNKRLELAGSLLSLLFEDLFKRFNTELKLVADKCIPKVRATQFDVIKYIRQDLITNGLVMSIATGNWTVKRFKMERIGVTQVLTRLSYISALGMMTRVNSQFEKTRKVSGPRSLQPSQFGMLCPSDTPEGEACGLVKNLALMTHITTDLDEAAIVRLVLNLGVEDVHLLSGEELSDPSVYLVFLNGNILGVVHNHQRLIRTLRLLRRKGCLSEFVSIYSSRIH
;
A
#
# COMPACT_ATOMS: atom_id res chain seq x y z
N MET A 1 -4.56 -29.10 8.30
CA MET A 1 -5.96 -29.52 8.09
C MET A 1 -6.91 -28.35 7.83
N TYR A 2 -6.92 -27.31 8.67
CA TYR A 2 -7.79 -26.13 8.50
C TYR A 2 -7.52 -25.29 7.23
N LEU A 3 -6.25 -25.14 6.82
CA LEU A 3 -5.93 -24.44 5.57
C LEU A 3 -6.45 -25.21 4.35
N ALA A 4 -6.33 -26.54 4.32
CA ALA A 4 -6.86 -27.38 3.25
C ALA A 4 -8.41 -27.34 3.19
N LEU A 5 -9.08 -27.27 4.33
CA LEU A 5 -10.53 -27.04 4.41
C LEU A 5 -10.91 -25.63 3.95
N MET A 6 -10.08 -24.62 4.22
CA MET A 6 -10.28 -23.26 3.74
C MET A 6 -10.08 -23.17 2.22
N VAL A 7 -9.02 -23.80 1.68
CA VAL A 7 -8.79 -23.93 0.23
C VAL A 7 -9.97 -24.67 -0.42
N ARG A 8 -10.43 -25.78 0.15
CA ARG A 8 -11.58 -26.54 -0.34
C ARG A 8 -12.87 -25.72 -0.31
N ARG A 9 -13.13 -24.97 0.76
CA ARG A 9 -14.28 -24.06 0.85
C ARG A 9 -14.19 -22.86 -0.08
N VAL A 10 -12.99 -22.33 -0.36
CA VAL A 10 -12.78 -21.27 -1.35
C VAL A 10 -13.03 -21.80 -2.76
N ILE A 11 -12.59 -23.03 -3.06
CA ILE A 11 -12.87 -23.73 -4.33
C ILE A 11 -14.38 -23.98 -4.49
N GLU A 12 -15.05 -24.50 -3.44
CA GLU A 12 -16.50 -24.75 -3.43
C GLU A 12 -17.34 -23.45 -3.48
N ALA A 13 -16.83 -22.35 -2.92
CA ALA A 13 -17.49 -21.04 -2.98
C ALA A 13 -17.33 -20.34 -4.34
N GLN A 14 -16.28 -20.69 -5.11
CA GLN A 14 -16.04 -20.18 -6.46
C GLN A 14 -16.85 -20.96 -7.51
N SER A 15 -17.11 -22.25 -7.31
CA SER A 15 -17.98 -23.02 -8.22
C SER A 15 -19.45 -22.56 -8.21
N ASN A 16 -19.87 -21.83 -7.18
CA ASN A 16 -21.27 -21.38 -6.98
C ASN A 16 -21.49 -19.87 -7.18
N LYS A 17 -20.47 -19.11 -7.61
CA LYS A 17 -20.66 -17.70 -7.99
C LYS A 17 -20.46 -17.56 -9.49
N GLU A 18 -21.51 -17.15 -10.17
CA GLU A 18 -21.40 -16.33 -11.38
C GLU A 18 -20.59 -15.09 -11.00
N LEU A 19 -19.27 -15.20 -11.07
CA LEU A 19 -18.36 -14.08 -11.00
C LEU A 19 -18.62 -13.26 -12.25
N ILE A 20 -19.34 -12.16 -12.06
CA ILE A 20 -19.40 -11.06 -13.02
C ILE A 20 -17.96 -10.79 -13.45
N ASP A 21 -17.73 -11.11 -14.71
CA ASP A 21 -16.42 -11.24 -15.29
C ASP A 21 -15.88 -9.83 -15.58
N ASP A 22 -14.96 -9.32 -14.75
CA ASP A 22 -14.14 -8.12 -15.08
C ASP A 22 -13.28 -8.35 -16.37
N ARG A 23 -13.42 -9.52 -17.04
CA ARG A 23 -12.80 -9.87 -18.33
C ARG A 23 -13.52 -9.29 -19.55
N ASP A 24 -14.69 -8.67 -19.42
CA ASP A 24 -15.46 -8.14 -20.56
C ASP A 24 -15.00 -6.77 -21.09
N TYR A 25 -14.04 -6.09 -20.44
CA TYR A 25 -13.62 -4.74 -20.86
C TYR A 25 -12.49 -4.68 -21.90
N TYR A 26 -11.81 -5.79 -22.18
CA TYR A 26 -10.71 -5.84 -23.16
C TYR A 26 -11.05 -6.84 -24.26
N GLY A 27 -11.50 -6.29 -25.40
CA GLY A 27 -11.95 -7.04 -26.56
C GLY A 27 -11.02 -8.17 -27.00
N ASN A 28 -11.63 -9.35 -27.12
CA ASN A 28 -11.35 -10.45 -28.05
C ASN A 28 -10.02 -10.39 -28.83
N LYS A 29 -9.00 -11.04 -28.27
CA LYS A 29 -8.19 -12.10 -28.90
C LYS A 29 -7.16 -12.60 -27.88
N ARG A 30 -7.56 -13.56 -27.05
CA ARG A 30 -6.61 -14.33 -26.25
C ARG A 30 -6.02 -15.43 -27.13
N LEU A 31 -4.68 -15.47 -27.25
CA LEU A 31 -4.01 -16.76 -27.35
C LEU A 31 -4.54 -17.62 -26.20
N GLU A 32 -4.99 -18.83 -26.51
CA GLU A 32 -5.34 -19.84 -25.51
C GLU A 32 -4.10 -20.17 -24.67
N LEU A 33 -3.86 -19.38 -23.63
CA LEU A 33 -3.08 -19.83 -22.49
C LEU A 33 -3.80 -21.08 -21.98
N ALA A 34 -3.13 -22.23 -22.07
CA ALA A 34 -3.65 -23.52 -21.62
C ALA A 34 -4.42 -23.33 -20.31
N ARG A 35 -5.69 -23.74 -20.30
CA ARG A 35 -6.56 -23.62 -19.11
C ARG A 35 -5.81 -24.24 -17.94
N LYS A 36 -5.37 -23.40 -16.99
CA LYS A 36 -4.74 -23.86 -15.76
C LYS A 36 -5.69 -24.81 -15.06
N THR A 37 -5.15 -25.84 -14.41
CA THR A 37 -6.00 -26.71 -13.61
C THR A 37 -6.66 -25.87 -12.49
N PRO A 38 -7.88 -26.22 -12.04
CA PRO A 38 -8.53 -25.49 -10.94
C PRO A 38 -7.67 -25.41 -9.67
N VAL A 39 -6.81 -26.41 -9.45
CA VAL A 39 -5.87 -26.45 -8.33
C VAL A 39 -4.77 -25.41 -8.50
N ASP A 40 -4.22 -25.24 -9.71
CA ASP A 40 -3.19 -24.24 -9.97
C ASP A 40 -3.76 -22.82 -9.94
N GLU A 41 -4.99 -22.63 -10.41
CA GLU A 41 -5.70 -21.36 -10.26
C GLU A 41 -5.94 -21.02 -8.77
N ALA A 42 -6.36 -21.99 -7.96
CA ALA A 42 -6.50 -21.79 -6.52
C ALA A 42 -5.17 -21.45 -5.83
N ARG A 43 -4.07 -22.10 -6.22
CA ARG A 43 -2.72 -21.79 -5.70
C ARG A 43 -2.29 -20.38 -6.06
N ASP A 44 -2.55 -19.95 -7.29
CA ASP A 44 -2.24 -18.59 -7.74
C ASP A 44 -3.04 -17.55 -6.97
N ILE A 45 -4.35 -17.77 -6.79
CA ILE A 45 -5.21 -16.87 -5.99
C ILE A 45 -4.71 -16.75 -4.55
N LEU A 46 -4.30 -17.87 -3.94
CA LEU A 46 -3.74 -17.87 -2.59
C LEU A 46 -2.40 -17.15 -2.53
N ALA A 47 -1.59 -17.21 -3.58
CA ALA A 47 -0.30 -16.52 -3.64
C ALA A 47 -0.47 -15.01 -3.86
N THR A 48 -1.28 -14.59 -4.83
CA THR A 48 -1.32 -13.20 -5.32
C THR A 48 -2.44 -12.36 -4.74
N THR A 49 -3.59 -12.94 -4.41
CA THR A 49 -4.81 -12.17 -4.13
C THR A 49 -5.11 -12.06 -2.64
N ILE A 50 -5.11 -13.19 -1.92
CA ILE A 50 -5.30 -13.17 -0.46
C ILE A 50 -3.99 -12.68 0.18
N LEU A 51 -4.02 -11.70 1.09
CA LEU A 51 -2.83 -11.17 1.78
C LEU A 51 -1.65 -10.94 0.81
N ALA A 52 -1.88 -10.13 -0.22
CA ALA A 52 -0.95 -9.92 -1.33
C ALA A 52 0.41 -9.34 -0.92
N HIS A 53 0.47 -8.65 0.23
CA HIS A 53 1.70 -8.04 0.75
C HIS A 53 2.65 -9.02 1.43
N VAL A 54 2.18 -10.22 1.81
CA VAL A 54 3.02 -11.27 2.40
C VAL A 54 3.64 -12.08 1.26
N PRO A 55 4.97 -12.05 1.09
CA PRO A 55 5.63 -12.75 0.00
C PRO A 55 5.48 -14.27 0.16
N VAL A 56 5.34 -14.95 -0.98
CA VAL A 56 5.28 -16.41 -1.06
C VAL A 56 6.32 -16.86 -2.09
N GLU A 57 7.41 -17.44 -1.60
CA GLU A 57 8.43 -18.03 -2.46
C GLU A 57 8.09 -19.49 -2.72
N HIS A 58 8.15 -19.92 -3.99
CA HIS A 58 7.93 -21.31 -4.40
C HIS A 58 6.64 -21.96 -3.84
N TYR A 59 5.54 -21.21 -3.74
CA TYR A 59 4.27 -21.66 -3.14
C TYR A 59 4.39 -22.14 -1.68
N TYR A 60 5.36 -21.62 -0.93
CA TYR A 60 5.51 -21.89 0.49
C TYR A 60 4.60 -20.99 1.33
N PHE A 61 3.44 -21.52 1.76
CA PHE A 61 2.41 -20.74 2.43
C PHE A 61 2.53 -20.66 3.96
N ARG A 62 3.62 -21.15 4.58
CA ARG A 62 3.74 -21.22 6.06
C ARG A 62 3.64 -19.84 6.71
N VAL A 63 4.41 -18.87 6.23
CA VAL A 63 4.41 -17.49 6.78
C VAL A 63 3.04 -16.86 6.64
N LYS A 64 2.37 -17.08 5.50
CA LYS A 64 1.02 -16.60 5.23
C LYS A 64 -0.01 -17.21 6.17
N ALA A 65 0.11 -18.50 6.47
CA ALA A 65 -0.73 -19.20 7.43
C ALA A 65 -0.48 -18.70 8.87
N MET A 66 0.77 -18.46 9.26
CA MET A 66 1.12 -17.86 10.55
C MET A 66 0.57 -16.44 10.69
N TYR A 67 0.67 -15.63 9.63
CA TYR A 67 0.11 -14.29 9.59
C TYR A 67 -1.41 -14.31 9.80
N LEU A 68 -2.11 -15.21 9.09
CA LEU A 68 -3.54 -15.40 9.26
C LEU A 68 -3.90 -15.87 10.68
N ALA A 69 -3.12 -16.79 11.25
CA ALA A 69 -3.33 -17.26 12.63
C ALA A 69 -3.17 -16.12 13.64
N LEU A 70 -2.16 -15.26 13.46
CA LEU A 70 -1.98 -14.06 14.28
C LEU A 70 -3.15 -13.09 14.15
N MET A 71 -3.67 -12.86 12.94
CA MET A 71 -4.86 -12.03 12.73
C MET A 71 -6.07 -12.58 13.50
N VAL A 72 -6.31 -13.89 13.42
CA VAL A 72 -7.41 -14.55 14.15
C VAL A 72 -7.21 -14.43 15.65
N ARG A 73 -6.00 -14.65 16.15
CA ARG A 73 -5.66 -14.48 17.57
C ARG A 73 -6.00 -13.06 18.06
N ARG A 74 -5.61 -12.03 17.31
CA ARG A 74 -5.92 -10.63 17.66
C ARG A 74 -7.41 -10.34 17.71
N VAL A 75 -8.20 -10.94 16.81
CA VAL A 75 -9.67 -10.82 16.86
C VAL A 75 -10.24 -11.46 18.13
N ILE A 76 -9.72 -12.63 18.52
CA ILE A 76 -10.14 -13.32 19.75
C ILE A 76 -9.76 -12.49 20.99
N GLU A 77 -8.53 -11.98 21.05
CA GLU A 77 -8.06 -11.15 22.16
C GLU A 77 -8.87 -9.85 22.29
N ALA A 78 -9.20 -9.19 21.17
CA ALA A 78 -10.04 -8.00 21.15
C ALA A 78 -11.50 -8.30 21.56
N GLN A 79 -11.99 -9.52 21.32
CA GLN A 79 -13.30 -9.96 21.80
C GLN A 79 -13.30 -10.10 23.34
N SER A 80 -12.21 -10.59 23.92
CA SER A 80 -12.05 -10.72 25.37
C SER A 80 -11.77 -9.40 26.07
N ASN A 81 -10.91 -8.54 25.49
CA ASN A 81 -10.55 -7.24 26.05
C ASN A 81 -10.74 -6.12 25.02
N LYS A 82 -11.69 -5.23 25.30
CA LYS A 82 -12.02 -4.07 24.44
C LYS A 82 -10.90 -3.02 24.37
N GLU A 83 -9.97 -3.00 25.32
CA GLU A 83 -8.83 -2.08 25.30
C GLU A 83 -7.82 -2.40 24.19
N LEU A 84 -7.84 -3.62 23.65
CA LEU A 84 -6.96 -4.05 22.56
C LEU A 84 -7.49 -3.66 21.16
N ILE A 85 -8.59 -2.89 21.10
CA ILE A 85 -9.15 -2.39 19.85
C ILE A 85 -8.32 -1.19 19.38
N ASP A 86 -7.77 -1.29 18.17
CA ASP A 86 -6.97 -0.21 17.57
C ASP A 86 -7.84 1.01 17.22
N ASP A 87 -7.35 2.22 17.55
CA ASP A 87 -7.99 3.48 17.16
C ASP A 87 -7.72 3.81 15.68
N ARG A 88 -8.79 3.90 14.89
CA ARG A 88 -8.74 4.28 13.47
C ARG A 88 -8.29 5.74 13.25
N ASP A 89 -8.53 6.60 14.23
CA ASP A 89 -8.23 8.02 14.13
C ASP A 89 -6.82 8.39 14.65
N TYR A 90 -6.09 7.41 15.20
CA TYR A 90 -4.68 7.55 15.52
C TYR A 90 -3.85 7.90 14.29
N TYR A 91 -3.11 9.02 14.35
CA TYR A 91 -2.36 9.54 13.21
C TYR A 91 -1.21 8.63 12.74
N GLY A 92 -0.64 7.80 13.62
CA GLY A 92 0.38 6.83 13.23
C GLY A 92 -0.13 5.74 12.29
N ASN A 93 -1.45 5.53 12.22
CA ASN A 93 -2.10 4.61 11.28
C ASN A 93 -2.41 5.27 9.93
N LYS A 94 -2.26 6.59 9.84
CA LYS A 94 -2.50 7.35 8.61
C LYS A 94 -1.17 7.53 7.86
N ARG A 95 -1.26 7.55 6.52
CA ARG A 95 -0.13 7.82 5.63
C ARG A 95 -0.51 8.97 4.70
N LEU A 96 0.45 9.85 4.44
CA LEU A 96 0.26 10.97 3.52
C LEU A 96 0.75 10.55 2.15
N GLU A 97 -0.16 10.55 1.18
CA GLU A 97 0.23 10.41 -0.22
C GLU A 97 0.62 11.77 -0.77
N LEU A 98 1.84 11.87 -1.27
CA LEU A 98 2.41 13.10 -1.81
C LEU A 98 2.14 13.23 -3.31
N ALA A 99 2.36 14.44 -3.83
CA ALA A 99 2.26 14.69 -5.27
C ALA A 99 3.17 13.76 -6.09
N GLY A 100 4.37 13.47 -5.62
CA GLY A 100 5.33 12.58 -6.29
C GLY A 100 4.82 11.14 -6.42
N SER A 101 4.27 10.56 -5.34
CA SER A 101 3.72 9.20 -5.38
C SER A 101 2.51 9.12 -6.30
N LEU A 102 1.64 10.13 -6.30
CA LEU A 102 0.50 10.18 -7.21
C LEU A 102 0.97 10.26 -8.67
N LEU A 103 1.87 11.19 -8.99
CA LEU A 103 2.43 11.34 -10.33
C LEU A 103 3.12 10.06 -10.83
N SER A 104 3.81 9.34 -9.95
CA SER A 104 4.44 8.05 -10.27
C SER A 104 3.40 7.01 -10.71
N LEU A 105 2.30 6.86 -9.96
CA LEU A 105 1.21 5.95 -10.31
C LEU A 105 0.54 6.31 -11.65
N LEU A 106 0.28 7.60 -11.87
CA LEU A 106 -0.32 8.10 -13.11
C LEU A 106 0.61 7.86 -14.31
N PHE A 107 1.90 8.17 -14.16
CA PHE A 107 2.89 7.94 -15.20
C PHE A 107 3.05 6.45 -15.51
N GLU A 108 3.08 5.59 -14.49
CA GLU A 108 3.18 4.14 -14.68
C GLU A 108 2.01 3.59 -15.51
N ASP A 109 0.78 4.04 -15.24
CA ASP A 109 -0.40 3.63 -16.00
C ASP A 109 -0.36 4.12 -17.45
N LEU A 110 -0.05 5.40 -17.66
CA LEU A 110 0.10 5.99 -18.99
C LEU A 110 1.20 5.30 -19.80
N PHE A 111 2.33 4.98 -19.16
CA PHE A 111 3.45 4.30 -19.78
C PHE A 111 3.12 2.84 -20.15
N LYS A 112 2.41 2.11 -19.27
CA LYS A 112 1.93 0.75 -19.58
C LYS A 112 0.89 0.75 -20.69
N ARG A 113 -0.02 1.73 -20.69
CA ARG A 113 -0.98 1.92 -21.78
C ARG A 113 -0.27 2.22 -23.10
N PHE A 114 0.71 3.12 -23.09
CA PHE A 114 1.55 3.42 -24.24
C PHE A 114 2.22 2.16 -24.82
N ASN A 115 2.83 1.32 -23.96
CA ASN A 115 3.43 0.05 -24.37
C ASN A 115 2.39 -0.94 -24.92
N THR A 116 1.19 -0.97 -24.34
CA THR A 116 0.10 -1.84 -24.81
C THR A 116 -0.42 -1.40 -26.17
N GLU A 117 -0.60 -0.10 -26.39
CA GLU A 117 -1.01 0.44 -27.70
C GLU A 117 0.07 0.17 -28.76
N LEU A 118 1.34 0.36 -28.43
CA LEU A 118 2.46 0.06 -29.32
C LEU A 118 2.51 -1.44 -29.67
N LYS A 119 2.33 -2.32 -28.68
CA LYS A 119 2.22 -3.75 -28.90
C LYS A 119 1.06 -4.09 -29.83
N LEU A 120 -0.13 -3.52 -29.62
CA LEU A 120 -1.28 -3.75 -30.49
C LEU A 120 -1.04 -3.29 -31.94
N VAL A 121 -0.30 -2.19 -32.13
CA VAL A 121 0.08 -1.73 -33.47
C VAL A 121 1.09 -2.70 -34.09
N ALA A 122 2.08 -3.15 -33.34
CA ALA A 122 3.06 -4.15 -33.80
C ALA A 122 2.39 -5.47 -34.19
N ASP A 123 1.52 -6.02 -33.34
CA ASP A 123 0.78 -7.26 -33.59
C ASP A 123 -0.12 -7.18 -34.84
N LYS A 124 -0.65 -6.00 -35.16
CA LYS A 124 -1.41 -5.76 -36.41
C LYS A 124 -0.53 -5.57 -37.64
N CYS A 125 0.71 -5.11 -37.43
CA CYS A 125 1.59 -4.66 -38.48
C CYS A 125 2.57 -5.72 -38.97
N ILE A 126 3.08 -6.56 -38.07
CA ILE A 126 4.08 -7.60 -38.33
C ILE A 126 3.52 -8.74 -39.21
N PRO A 127 2.27 -9.22 -39.03
CA PRO A 127 1.73 -10.28 -39.89
C PRO A 127 1.50 -9.87 -41.34
N LYS A 128 1.51 -8.57 -41.64
CA LYS A 128 1.30 -8.07 -43.01
C LYS A 128 2.63 -8.11 -43.76
N VAL A 129 2.70 -8.92 -44.82
CA VAL A 129 3.86 -8.97 -45.72
C VAL A 129 4.06 -7.58 -46.33
N ARG A 130 5.12 -6.90 -45.90
CA ARG A 130 5.53 -5.58 -46.40
C ARG A 130 7.00 -5.62 -46.80
N ALA A 131 7.35 -4.85 -47.83
CA ALA A 131 8.73 -4.77 -48.32
C ALA A 131 9.69 -4.11 -47.31
N THR A 132 9.17 -3.29 -46.39
CA THR A 132 9.96 -2.59 -45.36
C THR A 132 9.79 -3.26 -44.00
N GLN A 133 10.90 -3.38 -43.26
CA GLN A 133 10.88 -3.83 -41.87
C GLN A 133 10.01 -2.91 -40.98
N PHE A 134 9.44 -3.48 -39.91
CA PHE A 134 8.63 -2.73 -38.96
C PHE A 134 9.53 -1.76 -38.16
N ASP A 135 9.32 -0.47 -38.37
CA ASP A 135 10.03 0.59 -37.66
C ASP A 135 9.16 1.13 -36.52
N VAL A 136 9.59 0.88 -35.28
CA VAL A 136 8.88 1.29 -34.07
C VAL A 136 8.73 2.81 -33.97
N ILE A 137 9.73 3.57 -34.43
CA ILE A 137 9.78 5.03 -34.29
C ILE A 137 8.62 5.68 -35.05
N LYS A 138 8.21 5.11 -36.18
CA LYS A 138 7.09 5.61 -36.99
C LYS A 138 5.72 5.39 -36.35
N TYR A 139 5.61 4.40 -35.47
CA TYR A 139 4.33 4.00 -34.86
C TYR A 139 4.19 4.47 -33.42
N ILE A 140 5.16 5.25 -32.91
CA ILE A 140 5.16 5.77 -31.56
C ILE A 140 4.22 6.98 -31.45
N ARG A 141 3.26 6.94 -30.54
CA ARG A 141 2.36 8.09 -30.28
C ARG A 141 2.92 8.92 -29.12
N GLN A 142 3.66 9.97 -29.45
CA GLN A 142 4.34 10.82 -28.46
C GLN A 142 3.34 11.59 -27.56
N ASP A 143 2.15 11.92 -28.09
CA ASP A 143 1.19 12.79 -27.42
C ASP A 143 0.44 12.11 -26.26
N LEU A 144 0.44 10.78 -26.18
CA LEU A 144 -0.41 10.06 -25.22
C LEU A 144 -0.04 10.37 -23.78
N ILE A 145 1.26 10.38 -23.47
CA ILE A 145 1.74 10.65 -22.10
C ILE A 145 1.54 12.13 -21.77
N THR A 146 1.93 13.03 -22.67
CA THR A 146 1.80 14.48 -22.48
C THR A 146 0.35 14.88 -22.25
N ASN A 147 -0.56 14.45 -23.13
CA ASN A 147 -1.98 14.79 -23.01
C ASN A 147 -2.61 14.14 -21.77
N GLY A 148 -2.23 12.89 -21.44
CA GLY A 148 -2.71 12.22 -20.23
C GLY A 148 -2.36 12.98 -18.96
N LEU A 149 -1.08 13.38 -18.82
CA LEU A 149 -0.61 14.14 -17.66
C LEU A 149 -1.26 15.52 -17.57
N VAL A 150 -1.30 16.27 -18.68
CA VAL A 150 -1.91 17.61 -18.71
C VAL A 150 -3.40 17.54 -18.38
N MET A 151 -4.13 16.58 -18.93
CA MET A 151 -5.56 16.44 -18.67
C MET A 151 -5.85 16.08 -17.21
N SER A 152 -5.12 15.14 -16.62
CA SER A 152 -5.30 14.77 -15.20
C SER A 152 -4.96 15.92 -14.25
N ILE A 153 -3.92 16.71 -14.55
CA ILE A 153 -3.53 17.86 -13.72
C ILE A 153 -4.51 19.03 -13.90
N ALA A 154 -4.93 19.32 -15.14
CA ALA A 154 -5.81 20.45 -15.43
C ALA A 154 -7.23 20.24 -14.90
N THR A 155 -7.77 19.02 -15.05
CA THR A 155 -9.12 18.68 -14.57
C THR A 155 -9.15 18.31 -13.08
N GLY A 156 -7.99 17.92 -12.52
CA GLY A 156 -7.89 17.38 -11.16
C GLY A 156 -8.59 16.04 -10.97
N ASN A 157 -8.96 15.36 -12.06
CA ASN A 157 -9.55 14.03 -12.05
C ASN A 157 -8.47 12.97 -12.34
N TRP A 158 -8.24 12.11 -11.36
CA TRP A 158 -7.24 11.05 -11.39
C TRP A 158 -7.97 9.71 -11.45
N THR A 159 -8.28 9.27 -12.67
CA THR A 159 -8.96 8.01 -12.96
C THR A 159 -7.95 6.98 -13.48
N VAL A 160 -7.39 6.19 -12.58
CA VAL A 160 -6.44 5.13 -12.91
C VAL A 160 -7.12 3.77 -12.75
N LYS A 161 -7.68 3.28 -13.86
CA LYS A 161 -8.50 2.05 -13.91
C LYS A 161 -7.75 0.83 -13.36
N ARG A 162 -6.46 0.70 -13.69
CA ARG A 162 -5.63 -0.44 -13.26
C ARG A 162 -5.52 -0.57 -11.75
N PHE A 163 -5.45 0.56 -11.04
CA PHE A 163 -5.34 0.59 -9.58
C PHE A 163 -6.69 0.77 -8.89
N LYS A 164 -7.81 0.74 -9.63
CA LYS A 164 -9.16 1.06 -9.15
C LYS A 164 -9.19 2.36 -8.32
N MET A 165 -8.39 3.34 -8.76
CA MET A 165 -8.26 4.63 -8.10
C MET A 165 -9.03 5.67 -8.90
N GLU A 166 -10.09 6.20 -8.31
CA GLU A 166 -10.89 7.28 -8.85
C GLU A 166 -10.90 8.42 -7.82
N ARG A 167 -10.07 9.43 -8.06
CA ARG A 167 -9.96 10.60 -7.17
C ARG A 167 -10.28 11.86 -7.92
N ILE A 168 -11.17 12.65 -7.33
CA ILE A 168 -11.64 13.92 -7.90
C ILE A 168 -11.15 15.06 -7.01
N GLY A 169 -10.68 16.15 -7.62
CA GLY A 169 -10.27 17.36 -6.92
C GLY A 169 -8.89 17.25 -6.25
N VAL A 170 -8.01 16.42 -6.81
CA VAL A 170 -6.63 16.25 -6.33
C VAL A 170 -5.82 17.53 -6.56
N THR A 171 -5.93 18.12 -7.75
CA THR A 171 -5.28 19.40 -8.07
C THR A 171 -6.26 20.55 -7.92
N GLN A 172 -5.74 21.70 -7.51
CA GLN A 172 -6.51 22.91 -7.28
C GLN A 172 -5.71 24.12 -7.78
N VAL A 173 -6.39 25.16 -8.24
CA VAL A 173 -5.74 26.41 -8.67
C VAL A 173 -5.18 27.13 -7.45
N LEU A 174 -3.89 27.46 -7.49
CA LEU A 174 -3.23 28.15 -6.39
C LEU A 174 -3.84 29.54 -6.15
N THR A 175 -4.36 29.75 -4.94
CA THR A 175 -4.88 31.05 -4.51
C THR A 175 -3.73 32.04 -4.28
N ARG A 176 -3.73 33.16 -5.00
CA ARG A 176 -2.71 34.24 -4.92
C ARG A 176 -3.26 35.54 -4.33
N LEU A 177 -4.02 35.44 -3.24
CA LEU A 177 -4.59 36.62 -2.55
C LEU A 177 -3.54 37.31 -1.66
N SER A 178 -2.71 36.51 -0.99
CA SER A 178 -1.59 36.96 -0.17
C SER A 178 -0.48 35.90 -0.14
N TYR A 179 0.72 36.30 0.27
CA TYR A 179 1.84 35.37 0.46
C TYR A 179 1.47 34.20 1.39
N ILE A 180 0.80 34.51 2.51
CA ILE A 180 0.35 33.51 3.48
C ILE A 180 -0.71 32.57 2.89
N SER A 181 -1.63 33.09 2.07
CA SER A 181 -2.64 32.25 1.42
C SER A 181 -2.02 31.23 0.46
N ALA A 182 -0.99 31.63 -0.28
CA ALA A 182 -0.27 30.74 -1.19
C ALA A 182 0.49 29.66 -0.39
N LEU A 183 1.17 30.05 0.69
CA LEU A 183 1.89 29.12 1.56
C LEU A 183 0.94 28.12 2.24
N GLY A 184 -0.16 28.59 2.82
CA GLY A 184 -1.16 27.73 3.48
C GLY A 184 -1.90 26.79 2.52
N MET A 185 -1.87 27.06 1.21
CA MET A 185 -2.36 26.11 0.20
C MET A 185 -1.32 25.03 -0.14
N MET A 186 -0.02 25.37 -0.11
CA MET A 186 1.06 24.41 -0.39
C MET A 186 1.25 23.39 0.74
N THR A 187 1.04 23.77 2.00
CA THR A 187 1.20 22.89 3.18
C THR A 187 -0.10 22.19 3.60
N ARG A 188 -1.16 22.31 2.79
CA ARG A 188 -2.47 21.75 3.05
C ARG A 188 -2.50 20.24 2.85
N VAL A 189 -3.11 19.55 3.80
CA VAL A 189 -3.40 18.11 3.79
C VAL A 189 -4.92 17.94 3.73
N ASN A 190 -5.37 17.16 2.76
CA ASN A 190 -6.78 16.81 2.60
C ASN A 190 -7.03 15.38 3.11
N SER A 191 -8.07 15.23 3.92
CA SER A 191 -8.59 13.92 4.32
C SER A 191 -9.37 13.27 3.17
N GLN A 192 -9.33 11.93 3.09
CA GLN A 192 -10.13 11.14 2.13
C GLN A 192 -11.61 11.01 2.54
N PHE A 193 -11.98 11.48 3.74
CA PHE A 193 -13.36 11.42 4.20
C PHE A 193 -14.26 12.38 3.41
N GLU A 194 -15.46 11.90 3.06
CA GLU A 194 -16.48 12.71 2.41
C GLU A 194 -16.91 13.88 3.29
N LYS A 195 -16.94 15.08 2.70
CA LYS A 195 -17.28 16.32 3.38
C LYS A 195 -18.74 16.34 3.86
N THR A 196 -19.63 15.67 3.14
CA THR A 196 -21.07 15.61 3.43
C THR A 196 -21.39 14.77 4.67
N ARG A 197 -20.49 13.87 5.07
CA ARG A 197 -20.71 12.97 6.20
C ARG A 197 -20.47 13.71 7.52
N LYS A 198 -21.53 13.80 8.34
CA LYS A 198 -21.53 14.45 9.66
C LYS A 198 -21.08 13.50 10.77
N VAL A 199 -19.87 12.95 10.67
CA VAL A 199 -19.25 12.14 11.73
C VAL A 199 -18.15 12.96 12.41
N SER A 200 -18.20 13.07 13.74
CA SER A 200 -17.28 13.88 14.53
C SER A 200 -15.87 13.29 14.62
N GLY A 201 -15.73 11.96 14.73
CA GLY A 201 -14.45 11.27 14.93
C GLY A 201 -13.26 11.80 14.11
N PRO A 202 -13.31 11.77 12.76
CA PRO A 202 -12.21 12.23 11.92
C PRO A 202 -12.04 13.76 11.90
N ARG A 203 -13.05 14.52 12.34
CA ARG A 203 -13.03 15.99 12.39
C ARG A 203 -12.46 16.52 13.69
N SER A 204 -12.63 15.76 14.77
CA SER A 204 -12.10 16.11 16.09
C SER A 204 -10.57 16.17 16.08
N LEU A 205 -10.03 17.14 16.82
CA LEU A 205 -8.60 17.29 17.03
C LEU A 205 -8.10 16.11 17.88
N GLN A 206 -7.24 15.27 17.31
CA GLN A 206 -6.64 14.14 18.02
C GLN A 206 -5.32 14.56 18.68
N PRO A 207 -5.05 14.18 19.94
CA PRO A 207 -3.75 14.44 20.59
C PRO A 207 -2.56 13.80 19.86
N SER A 208 -2.82 12.71 19.13
CA SER A 208 -1.79 11.98 18.37
C SER A 208 -1.15 12.79 17.22
N GLN A 209 -1.76 13.91 16.80
CA GLN A 209 -1.23 14.77 15.73
C GLN A 209 -0.33 15.91 16.23
N PHE A 210 -0.06 15.98 17.54
CA PHE A 210 0.77 17.03 18.13
C PHE A 210 2.14 17.08 17.46
N GLY A 211 2.56 18.30 17.07
CA GLY A 211 3.82 18.53 16.36
C GLY A 211 3.82 18.16 14.87
N MET A 212 2.81 17.44 14.38
CA MET A 212 2.67 17.05 12.96
C MET A 212 1.68 17.92 12.20
N LEU A 213 0.59 18.34 12.83
CA LEU A 213 -0.41 19.20 12.21
C LEU A 213 -0.67 20.43 13.08
N CYS A 214 -1.00 21.54 12.44
CA CYS A 214 -1.43 22.73 13.14
C CYS A 214 -2.79 22.48 13.82
N PRO A 215 -2.93 22.76 15.13
CA PRO A 215 -4.19 22.53 15.83
C PRO A 215 -5.28 23.54 15.48
N SER A 216 -4.91 24.70 14.94
CA SER A 216 -5.83 25.83 14.69
C SER A 216 -6.11 26.08 13.21
N ASP A 217 -5.22 25.65 12.32
CA ASP A 217 -5.31 25.96 10.88
C ASP A 217 -6.19 24.93 10.15
N THR A 218 -7.50 25.12 10.28
CA THR A 218 -8.56 24.41 9.57
C THR A 218 -9.61 25.42 9.11
N PRO A 219 -10.17 25.30 7.90
CA PRO A 219 -11.29 26.14 7.50
C PRO A 219 -12.52 25.86 8.36
N GLU A 220 -13.34 26.88 8.58
CA GLU A 220 -14.66 26.72 9.18
C GLU A 220 -15.66 26.13 8.17
N GLY A 221 -16.78 25.58 8.68
CA GLY A 221 -17.83 25.01 7.85
C GLY A 221 -17.64 23.52 7.53
N GLU A 222 -18.05 23.10 6.33
CA GLU A 222 -18.13 21.67 5.96
C GLU A 222 -16.76 20.98 5.93
N ALA A 223 -15.68 21.72 5.67
CA ALA A 223 -14.33 21.20 5.62
C ALA A 223 -13.62 21.18 6.98
N CYS A 224 -14.28 21.64 8.05
CA CYS A 224 -13.69 21.71 9.39
C CYS A 224 -13.22 20.34 9.87
N GLY A 225 -11.95 20.26 10.24
CA GLY A 225 -11.26 19.05 10.70
C GLY A 225 -10.90 18.06 9.60
N LEU A 226 -11.31 18.28 8.35
CA LEU A 226 -10.96 17.43 7.20
C LEU A 226 -9.85 18.00 6.35
N VAL A 227 -9.75 19.33 6.31
CA VAL A 227 -8.64 20.05 5.71
C VAL A 227 -7.78 20.58 6.84
N LYS A 228 -6.50 20.19 6.86
CA LYS A 228 -5.56 20.54 7.92
C LYS A 228 -4.24 20.98 7.29
N ASN A 229 -3.44 21.73 8.03
CA ASN A 229 -2.13 22.16 7.56
C ASN A 229 -0.99 21.50 8.36
N LEU A 230 0.11 21.22 7.68
CA LEU A 230 1.33 20.70 8.31
C LEU A 230 1.93 21.73 9.27
N ALA A 231 2.51 21.24 10.38
CA ALA A 231 3.27 22.09 11.29
C ALA A 231 4.69 22.40 10.73
N LEU A 232 5.34 23.43 11.27
CA LEU A 232 6.58 23.98 10.70
C LEU A 232 7.77 23.00 10.63
N MET A 233 8.01 22.23 11.69
CA MET A 233 9.17 21.33 11.79
C MET A 233 8.88 19.92 11.27
N THR A 234 7.83 19.76 10.48
CA THR A 234 7.40 18.44 10.04
C THR A 234 8.21 17.96 8.86
N HIS A 235 8.54 16.68 8.90
CA HIS A 235 9.23 16.01 7.81
C HIS A 235 8.45 14.76 7.41
N ILE A 236 8.14 14.65 6.12
CA ILE A 236 7.44 13.49 5.57
C ILE A 236 8.49 12.51 5.05
N THR A 237 8.45 11.29 5.56
CA THR A 237 9.39 10.23 5.18
C THR A 237 9.04 9.67 3.81
N THR A 238 10.05 9.37 3.01
CA THR A 238 9.92 8.60 1.76
C THR A 238 10.34 7.16 1.98
N ASP A 239 10.00 6.29 1.03
CA ASP A 239 10.36 4.87 1.09
C ASP A 239 11.88 4.68 1.09
N LEU A 240 12.31 3.65 1.82
CA LEU A 240 13.71 3.23 1.96
C LEU A 240 13.80 1.72 1.72
N ASP A 241 14.96 1.26 1.27
CA ASP A 241 15.19 -0.16 1.08
C ASP A 241 15.18 -0.91 2.42
N GLU A 242 14.34 -1.93 2.50
CA GLU A 242 14.13 -2.75 3.68
C GLU A 242 15.19 -3.85 3.82
N ALA A 243 15.84 -4.26 2.72
CA ALA A 243 16.72 -5.42 2.69
C ALA A 243 17.93 -5.29 3.65
N ALA A 244 18.49 -4.09 3.74
CA ALA A 244 19.58 -3.79 4.66
C ALA A 244 19.14 -3.92 6.14
N ILE A 245 17.91 -3.51 6.45
CA ILE A 245 17.34 -3.58 7.80
C ILE A 245 17.08 -5.04 8.18
N VAL A 246 16.51 -5.83 7.28
CA VAL A 246 16.28 -7.27 7.48
C VAL A 246 17.58 -7.97 7.88
N ARG A 247 18.66 -7.80 7.10
CA ARG A 247 19.96 -8.42 7.38
C ARG A 247 20.54 -7.97 8.72
N LEU A 248 20.43 -6.69 9.04
CA LEU A 248 20.92 -6.15 10.31
C LEU A 248 20.17 -6.76 11.50
N VAL A 249 18.85 -6.84 11.42
CA VAL A 249 18.01 -7.32 12.52
C VAL A 249 18.23 -8.81 12.77
N LEU A 250 18.40 -9.62 11.71
CA LEU A 250 18.81 -11.03 11.82
C LEU A 250 20.18 -11.16 12.51
N ASN A 251 21.17 -10.36 12.11
CA ASN A 251 22.50 -10.36 12.74
C ASN A 251 22.49 -9.91 14.21
N LEU A 252 21.48 -9.13 14.62
CA LEU A 252 21.30 -8.67 16.01
C LEU A 252 20.59 -9.70 16.90
N GLY A 253 20.27 -10.89 16.37
CA GLY A 253 19.70 -12.00 17.12
C GLY A 253 18.18 -12.11 17.06
N VAL A 254 17.57 -11.63 15.96
CA VAL A 254 16.18 -11.98 15.63
C VAL A 254 16.17 -13.30 14.88
N GLU A 255 15.38 -14.24 15.35
CA GLU A 255 15.23 -15.55 14.75
C GLU A 255 14.20 -15.50 13.62
N ASP A 256 14.56 -16.03 12.46
CA ASP A 256 13.73 -15.98 11.25
C ASP A 256 12.43 -16.77 11.43
N VAL A 257 11.30 -16.15 11.08
CA VAL A 257 9.95 -16.76 11.09
C VAL A 257 9.87 -18.08 10.33
N HIS A 258 10.70 -18.30 9.31
CA HIS A 258 10.73 -19.55 8.57
C HIS A 258 11.15 -20.76 9.41
N LEU A 259 11.94 -20.53 10.46
CA LEU A 259 12.45 -21.58 11.35
C LEU A 259 11.52 -21.86 12.54
N LEU A 260 10.63 -20.92 12.84
CA LEU A 260 9.80 -20.95 14.05
C LEU A 260 8.54 -21.79 13.88
N SER A 261 8.04 -22.29 15.00
CA SER A 261 6.75 -22.96 15.17
C SER A 261 5.69 -22.03 15.76
N GLY A 262 4.43 -22.46 15.74
CA GLY A 262 3.33 -21.68 16.33
C GLY A 262 3.42 -21.51 17.85
N GLU A 263 4.09 -22.46 18.53
CA GLU A 263 4.30 -22.41 19.98
C GLU A 263 5.33 -21.34 20.35
N GLU A 264 6.45 -21.30 19.64
CA GLU A 264 7.49 -20.28 19.83
C GLU A 264 6.98 -18.87 19.53
N LEU A 265 6.13 -18.70 18.50
CA LEU A 265 5.47 -17.42 18.20
C LEU A 265 4.50 -16.97 19.29
N SER A 266 4.01 -17.89 20.11
CA SER A 266 3.02 -17.63 21.16
C SER A 266 3.63 -17.59 22.57
N ASP A 267 4.92 -17.84 22.70
CA ASP A 267 5.62 -17.85 23.98
C ASP A 267 5.58 -16.44 24.62
N PRO A 268 5.10 -16.29 25.87
CA PRO A 268 5.07 -15.00 26.57
C PRO A 268 6.44 -14.34 26.77
N SER A 269 7.53 -15.11 26.66
CA SER A 269 8.91 -14.64 26.84
C SER A 269 9.53 -14.04 25.57
N VAL A 270 8.87 -14.18 24.42
CA VAL A 270 9.34 -13.63 23.15
C VAL A 270 8.55 -12.40 22.73
N TYR A 271 9.18 -11.56 21.92
CA TYR A 271 8.55 -10.45 21.23
C TYR A 271 8.54 -10.69 19.73
N LEU A 272 7.38 -10.49 19.11
CA LEU A 272 7.23 -10.52 17.66
C LEU A 272 7.84 -9.25 17.04
N VAL A 273 8.69 -9.44 16.05
CA VAL A 273 9.34 -8.36 15.31
C VAL A 273 8.64 -8.19 13.97
N PHE A 274 7.99 -7.04 13.79
CA PHE A 274 7.36 -6.65 12.53
C PHE A 274 8.23 -5.64 11.78
N LEU A 275 8.36 -5.82 10.47
CA LEU A 275 8.93 -4.84 9.56
C LEU A 275 7.85 -4.45 8.54
N ASN A 276 7.41 -3.19 8.59
CA ASN A 276 6.38 -2.64 7.69
C ASN A 276 5.11 -3.50 7.53
N GLY A 277 4.73 -4.19 8.61
CA GLY A 277 3.56 -5.06 8.68
C GLY A 277 3.83 -6.53 8.40
N ASN A 278 5.01 -6.91 7.89
CA ASN A 278 5.40 -8.31 7.72
C ASN A 278 6.06 -8.86 9.00
N ILE A 279 5.77 -10.12 9.33
CA ILE A 279 6.42 -10.81 10.45
C ILE A 279 7.82 -11.20 9.98
N LEU A 280 8.84 -10.65 10.65
CA LEU A 280 10.23 -11.00 10.37
C LEU A 280 10.66 -12.19 11.23
N GLY A 281 10.26 -12.21 12.50
CA GLY A 281 10.79 -13.16 13.46
C GLY A 281 10.45 -12.87 14.90
N VAL A 282 11.15 -13.55 15.81
CA VAL A 282 11.02 -13.36 17.26
C VAL A 282 12.33 -12.94 17.90
N VAL A 283 12.24 -12.28 19.05
CA VAL A 283 13.39 -11.92 19.88
C VAL A 283 13.05 -12.06 21.36
N HIS A 284 13.95 -12.68 22.13
CA HIS A 284 13.78 -12.76 23.59
C HIS A 284 14.09 -11.42 24.28
N ASN A 285 15.20 -10.77 23.93
CA ASN A 285 15.62 -9.50 24.54
C ASN A 285 15.35 -8.30 23.62
N HIS A 286 14.08 -7.94 23.48
CA HIS A 286 13.66 -6.80 22.65
C HIS A 286 14.28 -5.47 23.09
N GLN A 287 14.57 -5.28 24.39
CA GLN A 287 15.15 -4.04 24.90
C GLN A 287 16.57 -3.82 24.37
N ARG A 288 17.39 -4.87 24.32
CA ARG A 288 18.74 -4.82 23.75
C ARG A 288 18.68 -4.49 22.26
N LEU A 289 17.78 -5.12 21.52
CA LEU A 289 17.58 -4.86 20.09
C LEU A 289 17.23 -3.38 19.85
N ILE A 290 16.22 -2.86 20.56
CA ILE A 290 15.76 -1.47 20.41
C ILE A 290 16.89 -0.48 20.76
N ARG A 291 17.63 -0.71 21.86
CA ARG A 291 18.75 0.17 22.24
C ARG A 291 19.85 0.17 21.18
N THR A 292 20.19 -1.00 20.66
CA THR A 292 21.26 -1.15 19.65
C THR A 292 20.87 -0.48 18.34
N LEU A 293 19.66 -0.72 17.84
CA LEU A 293 19.19 -0.08 16.61
C LEU A 293 19.08 1.44 16.74
N ARG A 294 18.60 1.94 17.89
CA ARG A 294 18.57 3.39 18.16
C ARG A 294 19.98 4.00 18.21
N LEU A 295 20.95 3.27 18.74
CA LEU A 295 22.35 3.72 18.75
C LEU A 295 22.92 3.78 17.32
N LEU A 296 22.67 2.75 16.51
CA LEU A 296 23.09 2.71 15.10
C LEU A 296 22.48 3.86 14.29
N ARG A 297 21.19 4.15 14.51
CA ARG A 297 20.51 5.30 13.90
C ARG A 297 21.14 6.64 14.32
N ARG A 298 21.45 6.82 15.61
CA ARG A 298 22.11 8.04 16.11
C ARG A 298 23.55 8.20 15.63
N LYS A 299 24.22 7.11 15.26
CA LYS A 299 25.56 7.12 14.66
C LYS A 299 25.54 7.30 13.13
N GLY A 300 24.37 7.41 12.51
CA GLY A 300 24.23 7.54 11.05
C GLY A 300 24.41 6.24 10.27
N CYS A 301 24.48 5.08 10.93
CA CYS A 301 24.55 3.78 10.25
C CYS A 301 23.19 3.33 9.70
N LEU A 302 22.11 3.84 10.27
CA LEU A 302 20.72 3.65 9.82
C LEU A 302 20.12 5.03 9.56
N SER A 303 19.21 5.12 8.58
CA SER A 303 18.48 6.36 8.35
C SER A 303 17.69 6.80 9.59
N GLU A 304 17.73 8.10 9.85
CA GLU A 304 17.01 8.81 10.89
C GLU A 304 15.50 8.55 10.88
N PHE A 305 14.94 8.20 9.72
CA PHE A 305 13.51 7.97 9.52
C PHE A 305 13.04 6.56 9.91
N VAL A 306 13.96 5.61 10.13
CA VAL A 306 13.61 4.26 10.57
C VAL A 306 13.04 4.32 11.98
N SER A 307 11.72 4.17 12.12
CA SER A 307 11.03 4.21 13.42
C SER A 307 11.03 2.84 14.10
N ILE A 308 11.32 2.83 15.41
CA ILE A 308 11.40 1.60 16.21
C ILE A 308 10.76 1.85 17.57
N TYR A 309 9.72 1.08 17.85
CA TYR A 309 8.99 1.11 19.12
C TYR A 309 8.58 -0.31 19.52
N SER A 310 8.47 -0.55 20.82
CA SER A 310 7.83 -1.75 21.36
C SER A 310 6.35 -1.46 21.58
N SER A 311 5.48 -2.26 21.01
CA SER A 311 4.08 -2.31 21.44
C SER A 311 3.95 -3.23 22.65
N ARG A 312 3.00 -2.94 23.54
CA ARG A 312 2.54 -3.92 24.55
C ARG A 312 1.28 -4.66 24.09
N ILE A 313 0.69 -4.20 22.99
CA ILE A 313 -0.54 -4.71 22.38
C ILE A 313 -0.21 -5.75 21.29
N HIS A 314 1.05 -5.82 20.85
CA HIS A 314 1.53 -6.69 19.76
C HIS A 314 2.81 -7.40 20.18
#